data_AF-A0A2G9TTP6-F1
#
_entry.id   AF-A0A2G9TTP6-F1
#
_cell.length_a   1.000
_cell.length_b   1.000
_cell.length_c   1.000
_cell.angle_alpha   90.00
_cell.angle_beta   90.00
_cell.angle_gamma   90.00
#
_symmetry.space_group_name_H-M   'P 1'
#
loop_
_entity.id
_entity.type
_entity.pdbx_description
1 polymer ?
#
loop_
_entity_poly.entity_id
_entity_poly.type
_entity_poly.pdbx_seq_one_letter_code
_entity_poly.pdbx_strand_id
1 'polypeptide(L)'
;MTKYVVQRILGSNQDRDPRGRQTVLAGSVQEICRAWGCEGKYDECRKERARRQCKRRNSDEIADYEYYDVTFPLKKLKDAQNSSETPKCVLFNYCKEMNVGKPVYASHQRVEDKRFEGSVEVFGKKFRSRKGQPNIRMAEQVAALAALIGLNLRHRLKGEWEE
;
A
#
# COMPACT_ATOMS: atom_id res chain seq x y z
N MET A 1 -4.74 13.43 9.02
CA MET A 1 -4.18 14.56 9.81
C MET A 1 -4.48 15.90 9.14
N THR A 2 -4.11 16.12 7.87
CA THR A 2 -4.33 17.38 7.14
C THR A 2 -5.77 17.91 7.16
N LYS A 3 -6.77 17.05 6.92
CA LYS A 3 -8.20 17.42 6.95
C LYS A 3 -8.60 18.17 8.23
N TYR A 4 -8.27 17.59 9.38
CA TYR A 4 -8.63 18.15 10.68
C TYR A 4 -7.88 19.44 11.00
N VAL A 5 -6.66 19.62 10.48
CA VAL A 5 -5.92 20.87 10.61
C VAL A 5 -6.62 21.99 9.83
N VAL A 6 -6.99 21.74 8.58
CA VAL A 6 -7.70 22.73 7.74
C VAL A 6 -9.07 23.07 8.34
N GLN A 7 -9.81 22.07 8.83
CA GLN A 7 -11.08 22.29 9.52
C GLN A 7 -10.92 23.13 10.80
N ARG A 8 -9.87 22.90 11.59
CA ARG A 8 -9.59 23.71 12.78
C ARG A 8 -9.26 25.16 12.43
N ILE A 9 -8.49 25.39 11.36
CA ILE A 9 -8.18 26.75 10.88
C ILE A 9 -9.45 27.46 10.42
N LEU A 10 -10.33 26.76 9.70
CA LEU A 10 -11.60 27.32 9.23
C LEU A 10 -12.61 27.53 10.36
N GLY A 11 -12.59 26.70 11.41
CA GLY A 11 -13.57 26.77 12.50
C GLY A 11 -15.00 26.72 11.98
N SER A 12 -15.84 27.65 12.44
CA SER A 12 -17.24 27.77 11.99
C SER A 12 -17.41 28.21 10.53
N ASN A 13 -16.36 28.72 9.88
CA ASN A 13 -16.43 29.12 8.48
C ASN A 13 -16.43 27.93 7.51
N GLN A 14 -16.19 26.71 7.98
CA GLN A 14 -16.22 25.51 7.14
C GLN A 14 -17.60 25.25 6.50
N ASP A 15 -18.69 25.73 7.11
CA ASP A 15 -20.05 25.59 6.58
C ASP A 15 -20.43 26.71 5.60
N ARG A 16 -19.75 27.87 5.71
CA ARG A 16 -20.01 29.07 4.90
C ARG A 16 -19.19 29.10 3.63
N ASP A 17 -17.93 28.67 3.68
CA ASP A 17 -17.05 28.60 2.52
C ASP A 17 -17.31 27.29 1.72
N PRO A 18 -17.62 27.35 0.41
CA PRO A 18 -17.76 26.16 -0.43
C PRO A 18 -16.56 25.21 -0.37
N ARG A 19 -15.34 25.74 -0.27
CA ARG A 19 -14.09 24.97 -0.17
C ARG A 19 -13.96 24.31 1.20
N GLY A 20 -14.49 24.96 2.24
CA GLY A 20 -14.62 24.41 3.58
C GLY A 20 -15.51 23.17 3.59
N ARG A 21 -16.70 23.26 3.00
CA ARG A 21 -17.63 22.13 2.85
C ARG A 21 -17.01 20.98 2.05
N GLN A 22 -16.33 21.29 0.94
CA GLN A 22 -15.61 20.29 0.17
C GLN A 22 -14.47 19.63 0.97
N THR A 23 -13.76 20.37 1.82
CA THR A 23 -12.74 19.82 2.73
C THR A 23 -13.36 18.87 3.76
N VAL A 24 -14.58 19.15 4.25
CA VAL A 24 -15.33 18.26 5.14
C VAL A 24 -15.73 16.96 4.44
N LEU A 25 -16.09 17.02 3.16
CA LEU A 25 -16.48 15.83 2.40
C LEU A 25 -15.28 15.01 1.89
N ALA A 26 -14.11 15.64 1.71
CA ALA A 26 -12.94 14.98 1.16
C ALA A 26 -12.50 13.73 1.96
N GLY A 27 -12.22 12.64 1.24
CA GLY A 27 -11.67 11.38 1.76
C GLY A 27 -10.16 11.26 1.58
N SER A 28 -9.53 12.14 0.80
CA SER A 28 -8.10 12.12 0.49
C SER A 28 -7.47 13.52 0.52
N VAL A 29 -6.13 13.57 0.63
CA VAL A 29 -5.38 14.84 0.56
C VAL A 29 -5.49 15.47 -0.83
N GLN A 30 -5.61 14.66 -1.89
CA GLN A 30 -5.78 15.14 -3.25
C GLN A 30 -7.10 15.91 -3.41
N GLU A 31 -8.21 15.36 -2.91
CA GLU A 31 -9.52 16.03 -2.94
C GLU A 31 -9.53 17.32 -2.11
N ILE A 32 -8.80 17.35 -0.99
CA ILE A 32 -8.58 18.59 -0.23
C ILE A 32 -7.82 19.59 -1.12
N CYS A 33 -6.71 19.19 -1.74
CA CYS A 33 -5.97 20.08 -2.64
C CYS A 33 -6.82 20.61 -3.80
N ARG A 34 -7.74 19.79 -4.35
CA ARG A 34 -8.73 20.21 -5.35
C ARG A 34 -9.64 21.31 -4.83
N ALA A 35 -10.21 21.13 -3.64
CA ALA A 35 -11.08 22.14 -3.02
C ALA A 35 -10.38 23.50 -2.86
N TRP A 36 -9.06 23.49 -2.70
CA TRP A 36 -8.24 24.69 -2.52
C TRP A 36 -7.47 25.15 -3.76
N GLY A 37 -7.72 24.53 -4.93
CA GLY A 37 -7.05 24.88 -6.18
C GLY A 37 -5.54 24.62 -6.21
N CYS A 38 -5.03 23.72 -5.37
CA CYS A 38 -3.60 23.41 -5.25
C CYS A 38 -3.22 21.99 -5.69
N GLU A 39 -4.02 21.36 -6.56
CA GLU A 39 -3.73 20.03 -7.15
C GLU A 39 -2.36 19.97 -7.83
N GLY A 40 -1.92 21.03 -8.50
CA GLY A 40 -0.61 21.07 -9.14
C GLY A 40 0.53 20.81 -8.16
N LYS A 41 0.45 21.41 -6.94
CA LYS A 41 1.47 21.19 -5.91
C LYS A 41 1.43 19.78 -5.35
N TYR A 42 0.24 19.22 -5.18
CA TYR A 42 0.07 17.82 -4.79
C TYR A 42 0.74 16.88 -5.80
N ASP A 43 0.54 17.12 -7.10
CA ASP A 43 1.11 16.31 -8.17
C ASP A 43 2.64 16.39 -8.24
N GLU A 44 3.21 17.59 -8.08
CA GLU A 44 4.65 17.77 -7.95
C GLU A 44 5.22 16.95 -6.78
N CYS A 45 4.63 17.10 -5.59
CA CYS A 45 5.05 16.37 -4.40
C CYS A 45 4.92 14.86 -4.56
N ARG A 46 3.85 14.40 -5.23
CA ARG A 46 3.61 12.98 -5.54
C ARG A 46 4.69 12.45 -6.48
N LYS A 47 4.96 13.16 -7.59
CA LYS A 47 6.01 12.80 -8.57
C LYS A 47 7.40 12.77 -7.95
N GLU A 48 7.74 13.77 -7.13
CA GLU A 48 9.03 13.82 -6.44
C GLU A 48 9.18 12.65 -5.45
N ARG A 49 8.12 12.29 -4.74
CA ARG A 49 8.12 11.11 -3.86
C ARG A 49 8.32 9.81 -4.65
N ALA A 50 7.63 9.66 -5.78
CA ALA A 50 7.81 8.50 -6.67
C ALA A 50 9.26 8.42 -7.21
N ARG A 51 9.81 9.55 -7.66
CA ARG A 51 11.21 9.63 -8.12
C ARG A 51 12.22 9.20 -7.05
N ARG A 52 11.99 9.59 -5.80
CA ARG A 52 12.83 9.17 -4.66
C ARG A 52 12.71 7.69 -4.35
N GLN A 53 11.52 7.09 -4.53
CA GLN A 53 11.36 5.64 -4.41
C GLN A 53 12.09 4.87 -5.52
N CYS A 54 12.02 5.36 -6.78
CA CYS A 54 12.67 4.70 -7.92
C CYS A 54 14.20 4.88 -7.96
N LYS A 55 14.77 5.88 -7.28
CA LYS A 55 16.23 6.14 -7.27
C LYS A 55 17.06 5.17 -6.42
N ARG A 56 16.48 4.09 -5.91
CA ARG A 56 17.25 3.10 -5.15
C ARG A 56 18.15 2.30 -6.09
N ARG A 57 19.45 2.36 -5.83
CA ARG A 57 20.44 1.44 -6.38
C ARG A 57 20.04 0.01 -6.00
N ASN A 58 20.07 -0.91 -6.97
CA ASN A 58 20.21 -2.34 -6.70
C ASN A 58 21.47 -2.46 -5.83
N SER A 59 21.33 -2.73 -4.54
CA SER A 59 22.38 -3.45 -3.84
C SER A 59 22.27 -4.87 -4.34
N ASP A 60 23.26 -5.32 -5.11
CA ASP A 60 23.42 -6.69 -5.58
C ASP A 60 23.71 -7.62 -4.39
N GLU A 61 22.78 -7.71 -3.44
CA GLU A 61 22.77 -8.76 -2.43
C GLU A 61 22.15 -10.00 -3.06
N ILE A 62 22.98 -11.05 -3.11
CA ILE A 62 22.70 -12.37 -3.65
C ILE A 62 21.28 -12.82 -3.30
N ALA A 63 20.53 -13.15 -4.36
CA ALA A 63 19.07 -13.22 -4.41
C ALA A 63 18.46 -14.31 -3.51
N ASP A 64 18.20 -13.97 -2.25
CA ASP A 64 17.36 -14.79 -1.36
C ASP A 64 15.86 -14.56 -1.62
N TYR A 65 15.48 -13.52 -2.39
CA TYR A 65 14.10 -13.13 -2.67
C TYR A 65 13.82 -12.97 -4.17
N GLU A 66 12.67 -13.48 -4.61
CA GLU A 66 12.03 -13.07 -5.87
C GLU A 66 11.31 -11.72 -5.66
N TYR A 67 11.68 -10.71 -6.44
CA TYR A 67 11.16 -9.35 -6.31
C TYR A 67 10.05 -9.04 -7.32
N TYR A 68 8.94 -8.50 -6.83
CA TYR A 68 7.84 -7.99 -7.66
C TYR A 68 7.45 -6.60 -7.19
N ASP A 69 7.58 -5.58 -8.05
CA ASP A 69 7.36 -4.17 -7.72
C ASP A 69 5.87 -3.78 -7.66
N VAL A 70 5.13 -4.47 -6.80
CA VAL A 70 3.70 -4.32 -6.61
C VAL A 70 3.36 -3.56 -5.32
N THR A 71 2.23 -2.87 -5.36
CA THR A 71 1.60 -2.19 -4.22
C THR A 71 0.11 -2.07 -4.51
N PHE A 72 -0.68 -1.60 -3.54
CA PHE A 72 -2.10 -1.29 -3.75
C PHE A 72 -2.57 -0.12 -2.89
N PRO A 73 -3.72 0.51 -3.21
CA PRO A 73 -4.22 1.64 -2.44
C PRO A 73 -4.62 1.24 -1.01
N LEU A 74 -4.28 2.06 0.00
CA LEU A 74 -4.68 1.87 1.40
C LEU A 74 -6.21 1.69 1.59
N LYS A 75 -7.02 2.28 0.72
CA LYS A 75 -8.48 2.15 0.74
C LYS A 75 -8.91 0.70 0.57
N LYS A 76 -8.23 -0.06 -0.29
CA LYS A 76 -8.51 -1.49 -0.53
C LYS A 76 -8.34 -2.32 0.73
N LEU A 77 -7.36 -2.02 1.57
CA LEU A 77 -7.19 -2.74 2.84
C LEU A 77 -8.36 -2.51 3.80
N LYS A 78 -8.91 -1.29 3.83
CA LYS A 78 -10.08 -0.96 4.67
C LYS A 78 -11.35 -1.61 4.13
N ASP A 79 -11.57 -1.52 2.83
CA ASP A 79 -12.70 -2.16 2.16
C ASP A 79 -12.64 -3.68 2.36
N ALA A 80 -11.42 -4.24 2.35
CA ALA A 80 -11.20 -5.65 2.52
C ALA A 80 -11.24 -6.16 3.97
N GLN A 81 -11.26 -5.29 4.99
CA GLN A 81 -11.55 -5.75 6.36
C GLN A 81 -12.94 -6.39 6.48
N ASN A 82 -13.85 -6.05 5.56
CA ASN A 82 -15.19 -6.62 5.47
C ASN A 82 -15.30 -7.70 4.37
N SER A 83 -14.21 -8.03 3.67
CA SER A 83 -14.19 -9.01 2.59
C SER A 83 -13.30 -10.21 2.96
N SER A 84 -13.73 -11.42 2.61
CA SER A 84 -12.99 -12.66 2.86
C SER A 84 -11.78 -12.88 1.94
N GLU A 85 -11.52 -12.00 0.96
CA GLU A 85 -10.62 -12.27 -0.17
C GLU A 85 -9.42 -11.31 -0.22
N THR A 86 -8.68 -11.17 0.89
CA THR A 86 -7.38 -10.44 0.86
C THR A 86 -6.24 -11.31 0.28
N PRO A 87 -5.16 -10.71 -0.26
CA PRO A 87 -3.97 -11.46 -0.70
C PRO A 87 -3.45 -12.48 0.33
N LYS A 88 -3.35 -12.11 1.61
CA LYS A 88 -2.94 -13.04 2.68
C LYS A 88 -3.92 -14.21 2.85
N CYS A 89 -5.23 -13.93 2.79
CA CYS A 89 -6.26 -14.96 2.92
C CYS A 89 -6.20 -15.95 1.75
N VAL A 90 -6.11 -15.46 0.52
CA VAL A 90 -6.02 -16.31 -0.68
C VAL A 90 -4.77 -17.17 -0.64
N LEU A 91 -3.61 -16.59 -0.31
CA LEU A 91 -2.35 -17.34 -0.21
C LEU A 91 -2.40 -18.39 0.89
N PHE A 92 -2.95 -18.06 2.06
CA PHE A 92 -3.12 -19.00 3.16
C PHE A 92 -4.03 -20.17 2.79
N ASN A 93 -5.17 -19.90 2.15
CA ASN A 93 -6.10 -20.93 1.71
C ASN A 93 -5.46 -21.84 0.67
N TYR A 94 -4.72 -21.29 -0.28
CA TYR A 94 -3.97 -22.08 -1.25
C TYR A 94 -2.94 -23.01 -0.58
N CYS A 95 -2.19 -22.53 0.41
CA CYS A 95 -1.23 -23.36 1.14
C CYS A 95 -1.93 -24.50 1.89
N LYS A 96 -3.12 -24.23 2.44
CA LYS A 96 -3.95 -25.24 3.08
C LYS A 96 -4.47 -26.28 2.08
N GLU A 97 -4.92 -25.85 0.90
CA GLU A 97 -5.37 -26.75 -0.18
C GLU A 97 -4.25 -27.68 -0.67
N MET A 98 -3.03 -27.16 -0.75
CA MET A 98 -1.86 -27.93 -1.20
C MET A 98 -1.23 -28.78 -0.08
N ASN A 99 -1.82 -28.80 1.12
CA ASN A 99 -1.28 -29.48 2.31
C ASN A 99 0.19 -29.14 2.61
N VAL A 100 0.58 -27.89 2.38
CA VAL A 100 1.92 -27.39 2.71
C VAL A 100 1.92 -26.54 3.99
N GLY A 101 3.12 -26.27 4.50
CA GLY A 101 3.32 -25.35 5.61
C GLY A 101 2.65 -23.99 5.37
N LYS A 102 2.21 -23.35 6.45
CA LYS A 102 1.62 -22.00 6.40
C LYS A 102 2.65 -20.99 5.88
N PRO A 103 2.24 -19.96 5.12
CA PRO A 103 3.13 -18.88 4.71
C PRO A 103 3.81 -18.22 5.91
N VAL A 104 5.13 -18.04 5.84
CA VAL A 104 5.91 -17.39 6.91
C VAL A 104 6.19 -15.95 6.50
N TYR A 105 5.72 -14.99 7.30
CA TYR A 105 5.90 -13.57 7.04
C TYR A 105 7.03 -12.98 7.87
N ALA A 106 7.80 -12.09 7.27
CA ALA A 106 8.74 -11.23 7.96
C ALA A 106 8.57 -9.79 7.47
N SER A 107 8.81 -8.82 8.35
CA SER A 107 8.75 -7.41 8.00
C SER A 107 9.87 -6.64 8.68
N HIS A 108 10.40 -5.63 8.01
CA HIS A 108 11.38 -4.73 8.60
C HIS A 108 11.05 -3.29 8.24
N GLN A 109 11.38 -2.37 9.15
CA GLN A 109 11.27 -0.94 8.90
C GLN A 109 12.58 -0.42 8.33
N ARG A 110 12.50 0.28 7.21
CA ARG A 110 13.64 0.93 6.58
C ARG A 110 14.08 2.15 7.38
N VAL A 111 15.39 2.35 7.47
CA VAL A 111 15.97 3.45 8.25
C VAL A 111 15.77 4.78 7.53
N GLU A 112 15.92 4.81 6.21
CA GLU A 112 15.94 6.05 5.40
C GLU A 112 14.60 6.79 5.37
N ASP A 113 13.48 6.07 5.19
CA ASP A 113 12.16 6.67 4.96
C ASP A 113 11.08 6.20 5.95
N LYS A 114 11.47 5.39 6.95
CA LYS A 114 10.60 4.80 7.96
C LYS A 114 9.45 3.96 7.38
N ARG A 115 9.53 3.55 6.11
CA ARG A 115 8.57 2.65 5.45
C ARG A 115 8.86 1.20 5.83
N PHE A 116 7.85 0.35 5.68
CA PHE A 116 7.93 -1.08 5.97
C PHE A 116 8.05 -1.87 4.68
N GLU A 117 8.96 -2.84 4.66
CA GLU A 117 9.03 -3.85 3.61
C GLU A 117 8.64 -5.20 4.21
N GLY A 118 7.81 -5.95 3.50
CA GLY A 118 7.35 -7.27 3.89
C GLY A 118 7.94 -8.32 2.95
N SER A 119 8.25 -9.48 3.50
CA SER A 119 8.55 -10.69 2.74
C SER A 119 7.69 -11.85 3.22
N VAL A 120 7.45 -12.78 2.32
CA VAL A 120 6.75 -14.03 2.62
C VAL A 120 7.53 -15.20 2.04
N GLU A 121 7.66 -16.27 2.82
CA GLU A 121 8.22 -17.54 2.39
C GLU A 121 7.10 -18.57 2.21
N VAL A 122 7.04 -19.17 1.02
CA VAL A 122 6.09 -20.22 0.65
C VAL A 122 6.78 -21.19 -0.31
N PHE A 123 6.61 -22.50 -0.12
CA PHE A 123 7.26 -23.53 -0.95
C PHE A 123 8.79 -23.41 -1.00
N GLY A 124 9.43 -22.95 0.10
CA GLY A 124 10.87 -22.72 0.17
C GLY A 124 11.36 -21.55 -0.69
N LYS A 125 10.45 -20.76 -1.27
CA LYS A 125 10.76 -19.54 -2.03
C LYS A 125 10.34 -18.32 -1.22
N LYS A 126 11.17 -17.28 -1.24
CA LYS A 126 10.84 -16.00 -0.58
C LYS A 126 10.48 -14.96 -1.62
N PHE A 127 9.41 -14.21 -1.34
CA PHE A 127 8.88 -13.17 -2.21
C PHE A 127 8.86 -11.83 -1.47
N ARG A 128 9.18 -10.74 -2.16
CA ARG A 128 9.21 -9.37 -1.58
C ARG A 128 8.86 -8.33 -2.64
N SER A 129 8.27 -7.21 -2.21
CA SER A 129 8.15 -5.99 -3.02
C SER A 129 9.17 -4.95 -2.58
N ARG A 130 9.76 -4.22 -3.52
CA ARG A 130 10.69 -3.12 -3.25
C ARG A 130 9.95 -1.81 -2.92
N LYS A 131 8.63 -1.77 -3.16
CA LYS A 131 7.78 -0.61 -2.82
C LYS A 131 7.52 -0.57 -1.32
N GLY A 132 8.13 0.39 -0.63
CA GLY A 132 7.96 0.58 0.82
C GLY A 132 6.55 0.98 1.23
N GLN A 133 6.02 0.31 2.24
CA GLN A 133 4.64 0.44 2.72
C GLN A 133 4.52 1.32 3.96
N PRO A 134 3.37 1.98 4.19
CA PRO A 134 3.17 2.88 5.34
C PRO A 134 3.07 2.15 6.69
N ASN A 135 2.75 0.85 6.72
CA ASN A 135 2.64 0.06 7.94
C ASN A 135 2.89 -1.44 7.66
N ILE A 136 3.14 -2.21 8.73
CA ILE A 136 3.43 -3.66 8.67
C ILE A 136 2.28 -4.45 8.03
N ARG A 137 1.03 -4.18 8.41
CA ARG A 137 -0.14 -4.92 7.88
C ARG A 137 -0.22 -4.82 6.35
N MET A 138 0.06 -3.64 5.81
CA MET A 138 0.10 -3.41 4.37
C MET A 138 1.33 -4.07 3.72
N ALA A 139 2.49 -4.01 4.37
CA ALA A 139 3.71 -4.68 3.93
C ALA A 139 3.51 -6.19 3.74
N GLU A 140 2.86 -6.86 4.69
CA GLU A 140 2.56 -8.29 4.61
C GLU A 140 1.58 -8.64 3.49
N GLN A 141 0.55 -7.81 3.28
CA GLN A 141 -0.41 -8.02 2.20
C GLN A 141 0.23 -7.84 0.82
N VAL A 142 1.12 -6.85 0.68
CA VAL A 142 1.91 -6.65 -0.55
C VAL A 142 2.88 -7.81 -0.78
N ALA A 143 3.51 -8.34 0.27
CA ALA A 143 4.34 -9.54 0.17
C ALA A 143 3.52 -10.76 -0.29
N ALA A 144 2.31 -10.94 0.25
CA ALA A 144 1.42 -12.01 -0.18
C ALA A 144 0.99 -11.85 -1.65
N LEU A 145 0.73 -10.63 -2.10
CA LEU A 145 0.44 -10.34 -3.51
C LEU A 145 1.63 -10.67 -4.41
N ALA A 146 2.85 -10.31 -4.01
CA ALA A 146 4.07 -10.68 -4.73
C ALA A 146 4.21 -12.20 -4.87
N ALA A 147 3.93 -12.96 -3.80
CA ALA A 147 3.92 -14.43 -3.85
C ALA A 147 2.82 -14.99 -4.77
N LEU A 148 1.61 -14.43 -4.73
CA LEU A 148 0.54 -14.86 -5.65
C LEU A 148 0.93 -14.65 -7.11
N ILE A 149 1.65 -13.56 -7.44
CA ILE A 149 2.16 -13.33 -8.79
C ILE A 149 3.28 -14.30 -9.13
N GLY A 150 4.29 -14.43 -8.27
CA GLY A 150 5.43 -15.31 -8.52
C GLY A 150 5.09 -16.80 -8.57
N LEU A 151 3.99 -17.21 -7.94
CA LEU A 151 3.44 -18.57 -8.03
C LEU A 151 2.43 -18.74 -9.19
N ASN A 152 2.19 -17.73 -10.02
CA ASN A 152 1.16 -17.72 -11.07
C ASN A 152 -0.28 -17.95 -10.58
N LEU A 153 -0.58 -17.53 -9.34
CA LEU A 153 -1.86 -17.67 -8.66
C LEU A 153 -2.67 -16.37 -8.60
N ARG A 154 -2.22 -15.31 -9.29
CA ARG A 154 -2.87 -14.01 -9.27
C ARG A 154 -4.36 -14.08 -9.64
N HIS A 155 -4.73 -14.96 -10.56
CA HIS A 155 -6.11 -15.18 -11.00
C HIS A 155 -7.08 -15.61 -9.87
N ARG A 156 -6.57 -16.17 -8.75
CA ARG A 156 -7.39 -16.57 -7.60
C ARG A 156 -7.83 -15.38 -6.74
N LEU A 157 -7.12 -14.26 -6.83
CA LEU A 157 -7.45 -13.04 -6.12
C LEU A 157 -8.45 -12.23 -6.95
N LYS A 158 -9.69 -12.07 -6.48
CA LYS A 158 -10.68 -11.26 -7.19
C LYS A 158 -10.44 -9.77 -6.97
N GLY A 159 -10.74 -8.98 -8.01
CA GLY A 159 -10.62 -7.53 -8.01
C GLY A 159 -9.24 -7.02 -8.42
N GLU A 160 -9.17 -5.71 -8.61
CA GLU A 160 -7.90 -5.01 -8.90
C GLU A 160 -7.20 -4.65 -7.60
N TRP A 161 -6.03 -5.27 -7.40
CA TRP A 161 -5.17 -5.14 -6.24
C TRP A 161 -3.79 -4.61 -6.63
N GLU A 162 -3.60 -4.14 -7.85
CA GLU A 162 -2.32 -3.58 -8.29
C GLU A 162 -2.45 -2.09 -8.57
N GLU A 163 -1.37 -1.38 -8.29
CA GLU A 163 -1.16 0.04 -8.64
C GLU A 163 0.26 0.27 -9.16
#